data_AF-A0A6J4HDV4-F1
#
_entry.id   AF-A0A6J4HDV4-F1
#
_cell.length_a   1.000
_cell.length_b   1.000
_cell.length_c   1.000
_cell.angle_alpha   90.00
_cell.angle_beta   90.00
_cell.angle_gamma   90.00
#
_symmetry.space_group_name_H-M   'P 1'
#
loop_
_entity.id
_entity.type
_entity.pdbx_description
1 polymer ?
#
loop_
_entity_poly.entity_id
_entity_poly.type
_entity_poly.pdbx_seq_one_letter_code
_entity_poly.pdbx_strand_id
1 'polypeptide(L)'
;MRWPVALLLALLVVAGCTVREAPRGEGDGVIEATPERVARALRFAALAPLPAGASAVRLEVQDGIDTRVALVVRLPGDAARSWLAASGLPADGSQQRVANPDGAVVHRSASRTGPDEVTVTAFTT
;
A
#
# COMPACT_ATOMS: atom_id res chain seq x y z
N MET A 1 67.29 -15.50 3.34
CA MET A 1 66.72 -16.85 3.58
C MET A 1 65.22 -16.71 3.81
N ARG A 2 64.40 -17.40 3.01
CA ARG A 2 63.10 -18.04 3.32
C ARG A 2 61.94 -17.16 3.87
N TRP A 3 60.96 -16.87 2.99
CA TRP A 3 59.51 -16.98 3.29
C TRP A 3 59.13 -18.48 3.49
N PRO A 4 57.88 -18.91 3.79
CA PRO A 4 56.69 -18.37 4.49
C PRO A 4 56.14 -19.37 5.56
N VAL A 5 54.91 -19.21 6.09
CA VAL A 5 53.83 -20.26 6.19
C VAL A 5 52.86 -20.08 7.38
N ALA A 6 51.57 -20.07 7.01
CA ALA A 6 50.35 -20.49 7.72
C ALA A 6 49.89 -19.73 8.98
N LEU A 7 48.76 -19.01 8.95
CA LEU A 7 47.39 -19.50 8.75
C LEU A 7 46.87 -20.21 10.02
N LEU A 8 46.16 -19.44 10.85
CA LEU A 8 45.18 -19.99 11.78
C LEU A 8 43.92 -19.13 11.67
N LEU A 9 43.04 -19.66 10.84
CA LEU A 9 41.65 -19.28 10.63
C LEU A 9 40.81 -19.63 11.87
N ALA A 10 39.85 -18.74 12.13
CA ALA A 10 38.47 -19.02 12.54
C ALA A 10 38.17 -19.58 13.94
N LEU A 11 37.19 -18.93 14.58
CA LEU A 11 36.11 -19.40 15.46
C LEU A 11 35.91 -18.37 16.59
N LEU A 12 34.74 -17.90 16.99
CA LEU A 12 33.38 -17.93 16.45
C LEU A 12 32.56 -17.04 17.42
N VAL A 13 31.85 -16.02 16.90
CA VAL A 13 30.51 -15.54 17.31
C VAL A 13 30.26 -15.04 18.76
N VAL A 14 29.28 -14.13 18.84
CA VAL A 14 28.50 -13.66 20.00
C VAL A 14 28.99 -12.36 20.62
N ALA A 15 28.74 -11.26 19.91
CA ALA A 15 28.31 -10.02 20.54
C ALA A 15 27.28 -9.36 19.60
N GLY A 16 26.05 -9.88 19.65
CA GLY A 16 24.91 -9.40 18.89
C GLY A 16 24.51 -8.00 19.31
N CYS A 17 25.19 -7.00 18.76
CA CYS A 17 24.57 -5.71 18.46
C CYS A 17 23.84 -5.87 17.13
N THR A 18 22.71 -6.59 17.14
CA THR A 18 21.74 -6.44 16.06
C THR A 18 21.12 -5.06 16.25
N VAL A 19 21.72 -4.07 15.59
CA VAL A 19 20.95 -2.91 15.12
C VAL A 19 19.74 -3.54 14.45
N ARG A 20 18.59 -3.44 15.13
CA ARG A 20 17.30 -3.83 14.58
C ARG A 20 17.03 -2.78 13.53
N GLU A 21 17.65 -2.95 12.36
CA GLU A 21 17.21 -2.34 11.11
C GLU A 21 15.72 -2.67 11.05
N ALA A 22 14.90 -1.65 11.28
CA ALA A 22 13.53 -1.68 10.84
C ALA A 22 13.58 -2.14 9.37
N PRO A 23 12.73 -3.09 8.95
CA PRO A 23 12.70 -3.50 7.56
C PRO A 23 12.53 -2.23 6.73
N ARG A 24 13.60 -1.83 6.01
CA ARG A 24 13.52 -0.77 5.01
C ARG A 24 12.44 -1.24 4.06
N GLY A 25 11.33 -0.52 4.05
CA GLY A 25 10.14 -0.86 3.28
C GLY A 25 10.54 -1.08 1.83
N GLU A 26 10.47 -2.34 1.41
CA GLU A 26 10.36 -2.71 0.02
C GLU A 26 8.96 -2.30 -0.42
N GLY A 27 8.85 -1.25 -1.23
CA GLY A 27 7.55 -0.70 -1.60
C GLY A 27 7.67 0.48 -2.54
N ASP A 28 8.43 0.35 -3.63
CA ASP A 28 8.20 1.13 -4.83
C ASP A 28 7.97 0.10 -5.94
N GLY A 29 6.69 -0.20 -6.20
CA GLY A 29 6.32 -1.28 -7.13
C GLY A 29 4.86 -1.68 -7.06
N VAL A 30 4.38 -2.32 -8.12
CA VAL A 30 3.08 -3.00 -8.11
C VAL A 30 3.18 -4.18 -7.15
N ILE A 31 2.38 -4.15 -6.09
CA ILE A 31 2.40 -5.15 -5.02
C ILE A 31 1.24 -6.13 -5.24
N GLU A 32 1.45 -7.40 -4.90
CA GLU A 32 0.36 -8.37 -4.85
C GLU A 32 -0.78 -7.86 -3.94
N ALA A 33 -1.98 -7.81 -4.52
CA ALA A 33 -3.19 -7.30 -3.88
C ALA A 33 -3.83 -8.34 -2.95
N THR A 34 -3.10 -8.76 -1.90
CA THR A 34 -3.63 -9.68 -0.89
C THR A 34 -4.79 -9.02 -0.12
N PRO A 35 -5.76 -9.80 0.42
CA PRO A 35 -6.90 -9.24 1.14
C PRO A 35 -6.52 -8.28 2.28
N GLU A 36 -5.45 -8.60 3.02
CA GLU A 36 -4.95 -7.79 4.13
C GLU A 36 -4.35 -6.46 3.64
N ARG A 37 -3.61 -6.48 2.54
CA ARG A 37 -3.04 -5.27 1.92
C ARG A 37 -4.12 -4.38 1.34
N VAL A 38 -5.13 -4.97 0.70
CA VAL A 38 -6.30 -4.25 0.19
C VAL A 38 -7.09 -3.63 1.35
N ALA A 39 -7.35 -4.37 2.43
CA ALA A 39 -8.01 -3.83 3.61
C ALA A 39 -7.25 -2.66 4.23
N ARG A 40 -5.91 -2.75 4.29
CA ARG A 40 -5.05 -1.65 4.76
C ARG A 40 -5.13 -0.43 3.83
N ALA A 41 -5.08 -0.64 2.51
CA ALA A 41 -5.19 0.42 1.51
C ALA A 41 -6.55 1.16 1.59
N LEU A 42 -7.65 0.40 1.72
CA LEU A 42 -9.00 0.96 1.89
C LEU A 42 -9.10 1.77 3.19
N ARG A 43 -8.59 1.23 4.30
CA ARG A 43 -8.54 1.93 5.60
C ARG A 43 -7.74 3.23 5.50
N PHE A 44 -6.55 3.17 4.90
CA PHE A 44 -5.70 4.34 4.66
C PHE A 44 -6.44 5.41 3.85
N ALA A 45 -7.13 5.01 2.78
CA ALA A 45 -7.93 5.90 1.93
C ALA A 45 -9.28 6.33 2.56
N ALA A 46 -9.56 5.92 3.81
CA ALA A 46 -10.81 6.17 4.52
C ALA A 46 -12.06 5.67 3.77
N LEU A 47 -11.95 4.50 3.12
CA LEU A 47 -13.01 3.90 2.30
C LEU A 47 -13.75 2.78 3.03
N ALA A 48 -15.00 2.58 2.63
CA ALA A 48 -15.77 1.41 3.01
C ALA A 48 -15.11 0.12 2.46
N PRO A 49 -15.28 -1.03 3.14
CA PRO A 49 -14.83 -2.32 2.62
C PRO A 49 -15.39 -2.61 1.23
N LEU A 50 -14.65 -3.35 0.41
CA LEU A 50 -15.11 -3.74 -0.92
C LEU A 50 -16.36 -4.63 -0.84
N PRO A 51 -17.31 -4.48 -1.78
CA PRO A 51 -18.48 -5.33 -1.81
C PRO A 51 -18.11 -6.75 -2.26
N ALA A 52 -18.98 -7.72 -1.96
CA ALA A 52 -18.79 -9.09 -2.42
C ALA A 52 -18.63 -9.17 -3.95
N GLY A 53 -17.67 -9.95 -4.41
CA GLY A 53 -17.37 -10.11 -5.84
C GLY A 53 -16.54 -8.99 -6.45
N ALA A 54 -16.22 -7.91 -5.72
CA ALA A 54 -15.21 -6.96 -6.15
C ALA A 54 -13.80 -7.52 -5.94
N SER A 55 -12.88 -7.11 -6.81
CA SER A 55 -11.48 -7.50 -6.73
C SER A 55 -10.55 -6.29 -6.87
N ALA A 56 -9.48 -6.28 -6.10
CA ALA A 56 -8.37 -5.37 -6.34
C ALA A 56 -7.50 -5.99 -7.44
N VAL A 57 -7.37 -5.29 -8.56
CA VAL A 57 -6.60 -5.76 -9.73
C VAL A 57 -5.19 -5.20 -9.76
N ARG A 58 -4.97 -4.08 -9.06
CA ARG A 58 -3.65 -3.47 -8.89
C ARG A 58 -3.61 -2.70 -7.58
N LEU A 59 -2.52 -2.88 -6.84
CA LEU A 59 -2.21 -2.09 -5.66
C LEU A 59 -0.78 -1.60 -5.78
N GLU A 60 -0.60 -0.29 -5.70
CA GLU A 60 0.69 0.36 -5.58
C GLU A 60 0.72 1.06 -4.24
N VAL A 61 1.81 0.87 -3.51
CA VAL A 61 2.08 1.58 -2.27
C VAL A 61 3.46 2.16 -2.42
N GLN A 62 3.59 3.44 -2.13
CA GLN A 62 4.86 4.12 -1.99
C GLN A 62 4.96 4.57 -0.53
N ASP A 63 5.91 3.97 0.19
CA ASP A 63 6.19 4.28 1.59
C ASP A 63 7.38 5.24 1.69
N GLY A 64 7.23 6.33 2.44
CA GLY A 64 8.24 7.40 2.55
C GLY A 64 7.87 8.44 3.60
N ILE A 65 8.36 9.67 3.43
CA ILE A 65 7.88 10.83 4.22
C ILE A 65 6.38 11.03 3.96
N ASP A 66 5.98 10.86 2.71
CA ASP A 66 4.59 10.82 2.27
C ASP A 66 4.24 9.39 1.87
N THR A 67 3.16 8.85 2.47
CA THR A 67 2.59 7.58 2.03
C THR A 67 1.65 7.83 0.88
N ARG A 68 1.79 7.08 -0.22
CA ARG A 68 0.85 7.07 -1.34
C ARG A 68 0.34 5.66 -1.63
N VAL A 69 -0.95 5.56 -1.90
CA VAL A 69 -1.63 4.33 -2.28
C VAL A 69 -2.40 4.58 -3.57
N ALA A 70 -2.18 3.75 -4.58
CA ALA A 70 -3.04 3.65 -5.76
C ALA A 70 -3.67 2.26 -5.80
N LEU A 71 -4.99 2.21 -5.76
CA LEU A 71 -5.78 0.98 -5.75
C LEU A 71 -6.71 0.98 -6.95
N VAL A 72 -6.52 0.01 -7.85
CA VAL A 72 -7.44 -0.25 -8.96
C VAL A 72 -8.37 -1.38 -8.55
N VAL A 73 -9.67 -1.11 -8.56
CA VAL A 73 -10.71 -2.07 -8.18
C VAL A 73 -11.63 -2.35 -9.35
N ARG A 74 -11.97 -3.61 -9.53
CA ARG A 74 -13.04 -4.06 -10.41
C ARG A 74 -14.28 -4.34 -9.58
N LEU A 75 -15.39 -3.72 -9.92
CA LEU A 75 -16.65 -3.76 -9.18
C LEU A 75 -17.73 -4.46 -10.03
N PRO A 76 -18.45 -5.46 -9.50
CA PRO A 76 -19.48 -6.15 -10.27
C PRO A 76 -20.79 -5.35 -10.31
N GLY A 77 -21.24 -4.96 -11.52
CA GLY A 77 -22.61 -4.51 -11.79
C GLY A 77 -23.19 -3.53 -10.77
N ASP A 78 -24.36 -3.83 -10.21
CA ASP A 78 -25.09 -2.95 -9.28
C ASP A 78 -24.38 -2.71 -7.94
N ALA A 79 -23.46 -3.61 -7.54
CA ALA A 79 -22.65 -3.42 -6.35
C ALA A 79 -21.67 -2.26 -6.49
N ALA A 80 -21.24 -1.95 -7.73
CA ALA A 80 -20.39 -0.80 -8.03
C ALA A 80 -21.05 0.51 -7.62
N ARG A 81 -22.32 0.70 -8.02
CA ARG A 81 -23.07 1.93 -7.71
C ARG A 81 -23.29 2.10 -6.21
N SER A 82 -23.67 1.03 -5.53
CA SER A 82 -23.95 1.05 -4.09
C SER A 82 -22.67 1.32 -3.27
N TRP A 83 -21.56 0.68 -3.65
CA TRP A 83 -20.29 0.93 -2.99
C TRP A 83 -19.75 2.33 -3.26
N LEU A 84 -19.84 2.85 -4.49
CA LEU A 84 -19.44 4.22 -4.81
C LEU A 84 -20.21 5.24 -3.96
N ALA A 85 -21.52 5.06 -3.79
CA ALA A 85 -22.33 5.92 -2.92
C ALA A 85 -21.92 5.82 -1.44
N ALA A 86 -21.61 4.61 -0.94
CA ALA A 86 -21.23 4.38 0.46
C ALA A 86 -19.77 4.73 0.77
N SER A 87 -18.89 4.71 -0.23
CA SER A 87 -17.44 4.94 -0.08
C SER A 87 -17.10 6.42 0.22
N GLY A 88 -18.03 7.33 -0.05
CA GLY A 88 -17.84 8.77 0.11
C GLY A 88 -16.73 9.32 -0.79
N LEU A 89 -16.43 8.65 -1.90
CA LEU A 89 -15.44 9.09 -2.87
C LEU A 89 -15.84 10.44 -3.47
N PRO A 90 -14.86 11.31 -3.78
CA PRO A 90 -15.13 12.53 -4.53
C PRO A 90 -15.69 12.19 -5.92
N ALA A 91 -16.32 13.19 -6.55
CA ALA A 91 -16.66 13.11 -7.95
C ALA A 91 -15.43 12.79 -8.81
N ASP A 92 -15.66 12.15 -9.95
CA ASP A 92 -14.60 11.77 -10.89
C ASP A 92 -13.71 12.99 -11.23
N GLY A 93 -12.39 12.80 -11.15
CA GLY A 93 -11.41 13.86 -11.37
C GLY A 93 -11.30 14.91 -10.25
N SER A 94 -12.06 14.77 -9.16
CA SER A 94 -11.98 15.68 -8.01
C SER A 94 -11.14 15.08 -6.88
N GLN A 95 -10.53 15.96 -6.08
CA GLN A 95 -9.81 15.59 -4.88
C GLN A 95 -10.61 15.96 -3.63
N GLN A 96 -10.54 15.12 -2.61
CA GLN A 96 -11.11 15.35 -1.28
C GLN A 96 -10.03 15.17 -0.22
N ARG A 97 -10.08 16.01 0.82
CA ARG A 97 -9.25 15.90 2.02
C ARG A 97 -10.09 15.38 3.18
N VAL A 98 -9.65 14.29 3.81
CA VAL A 98 -10.39 13.61 4.90
C VAL A 98 -9.43 13.02 5.93
N ALA A 99 -9.87 12.86 7.18
CA ALA A 99 -9.12 12.10 8.17
C ALA A 99 -9.40 10.59 8.00
N ASN A 100 -8.35 9.76 8.00
CA ASN A 100 -8.49 8.32 8.01
C ASN A 100 -8.74 7.78 9.43
N PRO A 101 -9.13 6.49 9.59
CA PRO A 101 -9.40 5.89 10.90
C PRO A 101 -8.20 5.87 11.86
N ASP A 102 -6.98 6.08 11.35
CA ASP A 102 -5.75 6.13 12.13
C ASP A 102 -5.38 7.57 12.52
N GLY A 103 -6.23 8.55 12.19
CA GLY A 103 -6.09 9.96 12.53
C GLY A 103 -5.24 10.78 11.55
N ALA A 104 -4.68 10.17 10.51
CA ALA A 104 -3.91 10.87 9.50
C ALA A 104 -4.82 11.60 8.51
N VAL A 105 -4.41 12.79 8.08
CA VAL A 105 -5.08 13.52 7.01
C VAL A 105 -4.63 12.95 5.67
N VAL A 106 -5.60 12.53 4.86
CA VAL A 106 -5.37 11.91 3.55
C VAL A 106 -6.09 12.70 2.47
N HIS A 107 -5.36 12.95 1.38
CA HIS A 107 -5.88 13.47 0.13
C HIS A 107 -6.24 12.28 -0.76
N ARG A 108 -7.50 12.20 -1.20
CA ARG A 108 -7.97 11.12 -2.06
C ARG A 108 -8.67 11.61 -3.31
N SER A 109 -8.55 10.86 -4.39
CA SER A 109 -9.27 11.05 -5.64
C SER A 109 -9.68 9.69 -6.21
N ALA A 110 -10.70 9.71 -7.06
CA ALA A 110 -11.12 8.54 -7.82
C ALA A 110 -11.27 8.91 -9.30
N SER A 111 -10.92 7.97 -10.17
CA SER A 111 -11.19 8.04 -11.59
C SER A 111 -11.80 6.74 -12.11
N ARG A 112 -12.78 6.85 -13.01
CA ARG A 112 -13.27 5.67 -13.74
C ARG A 112 -12.31 5.36 -14.89
N THR A 113 -11.71 4.17 -14.85
CA THR A 113 -10.77 3.68 -15.88
C THR A 113 -11.40 2.66 -16.82
N GLY A 114 -12.61 2.19 -16.51
CA GLY A 114 -13.40 1.29 -17.33
C GLY A 114 -14.87 1.27 -16.90
N PRO A 115 -15.73 0.47 -17.57
CA PRO A 115 -17.15 0.37 -17.22
C PRO A 115 -17.37 -0.13 -15.79
N ASP A 116 -16.50 -1.04 -15.34
CA ASP A 116 -16.54 -1.69 -14.02
C ASP A 116 -15.25 -1.44 -13.22
N GLU A 117 -14.42 -0.47 -13.63
CA GLU A 117 -13.10 -0.27 -13.07
C GLU A 117 -12.91 1.15 -12.55
N VAL A 118 -12.46 1.24 -11.30
CA VAL A 118 -12.21 2.50 -10.60
C VAL A 118 -10.79 2.48 -10.06
N THR A 119 -10.05 3.55 -10.34
CA THR A 119 -8.76 3.82 -9.72
C THR A 119 -8.96 4.81 -8.59
N VAL A 120 -8.59 4.42 -7.38
CA VAL A 120 -8.52 5.29 -6.21
C VAL A 120 -7.06 5.64 -5.95
N THR A 121 -6.75 6.93 -5.83
CA THR A 121 -5.45 7.39 -5.33
C THR A 121 -5.64 8.06 -3.99
N ALA A 122 -4.82 7.73 -3.01
CA ALA A 122 -4.80 8.33 -1.67
C ALA A 122 -3.36 8.65 -1.27
N PHE A 123 -3.11 9.79 -0.63
CA PHE A 123 -1.79 10.15 -0.13
C PHE A 123 -1.82 11.09 1.08
N THR A 124 -0.77 11.06 1.89
CA THR A 124 -0.50 12.07 2.93
C THR A 124 0.44 13.15 2.40
N THR A 125 0.49 14.30 3.08
CA THR A 125 1.40 15.43 2.83
C THR A 125 1.99 15.92 4.13
#